data_AF-A0AAD6V8K5-F1
#
_entry.id   AF-A0AAD6V8K5-F1
#
_cell.length_a   1.000
_cell.length_b   1.000
_cell.length_c   1.000
_cell.angle_alpha   90.00
_cell.angle_beta   90.00
_cell.angle_gamma   90.00
#
_symmetry.space_group_name_H-M   'P 1'
#
loop_
_entity.id
_entity.type
_entity.pdbx_description
1 polymer ?
#
loop_
_entity_poly.entity_id
_entity_poly.type
_entity_poly.pdbx_seq_one_letter_code
_entity_poly.pdbx_strand_id
1 'polypeptide(L)'
;GILHKLSDMNRMSSYITAGLAGTNSPQYQDYLLFAADKFSSDAYQMSTPVEMLTTRASFEADATAAYQNALMWKLTGIKLHATKAIQIMDAWSGTLKSVDPNYIDMQLASSLGPFAMTNAAEIIRYTSAGWTASGISSFSSMLNDVFYPHHTGVQYEANIGAGNTKALMGFAVFTENMTMYSEAISLYSNERCSGLALDISSTGQSSESGRDQGHTQLGLGNLAESCQVAWIQGTNDLFALLSNRLLTGYEYTAKYNLGNTVPYDATFQRCNSSIVGGPFATISNTTRGTFRPIYELAYAHYVSTKGLSMPFTLQI
;
A
#
# COMPACT_ATOMS: atom_id res chain seq x y z
N GLY A 1 9.01 -6.56 -9.95
CA GLY A 1 9.04 -6.11 -8.54
C GLY A 1 7.89 -5.14 -8.32
N ILE A 2 7.13 -5.29 -7.24
CA ILE A 2 5.98 -4.40 -6.94
C ILE A 2 6.44 -3.22 -6.09
N LEU A 3 6.62 -3.37 -4.77
CA LEU A 3 7.14 -2.30 -3.91
C LEU A 3 8.66 -2.30 -3.71
N HIS A 4 9.33 -3.39 -4.08
CA HIS A 4 10.75 -3.59 -3.78
C HIS A 4 11.57 -3.89 -5.02
N LYS A 5 12.75 -3.27 -5.12
CA LYS A 5 13.82 -3.73 -6.01
C LYS A 5 14.72 -4.71 -5.26
N LEU A 6 15.36 -5.62 -6.00
CA LEU A 6 16.37 -6.51 -5.43
C LEU A 6 17.54 -5.72 -4.80
N SER A 7 17.91 -4.57 -5.38
CA SER A 7 18.92 -3.68 -4.83
C SER A 7 18.54 -3.11 -3.46
N ASP A 8 17.27 -2.77 -3.26
CA ASP A 8 16.79 -2.24 -1.98
C ASP A 8 16.83 -3.31 -0.90
N MET A 9 16.39 -4.54 -1.24
CA MET A 9 16.47 -5.68 -0.32
C MET A 9 17.91 -6.04 0.03
N ASN A 10 18.83 -6.02 -0.94
CA ASN A 10 20.25 -6.29 -0.66
C ASN A 10 20.86 -5.21 0.26
N ARG A 11 20.44 -3.95 0.12
CA ARG A 11 20.83 -2.87 1.04
C ARG A 11 20.24 -3.07 2.44
N MET A 12 19.00 -3.51 2.56
CA MET A 12 18.41 -3.85 3.86
C MET A 12 19.17 -5.02 4.53
N SER A 13 19.49 -6.08 3.78
CA SER A 13 20.30 -7.20 4.27
C SER A 13 21.70 -6.79 4.73
N SER A 14 22.33 -5.78 4.10
CA SER A 14 23.65 -5.32 4.53
C SER A 14 23.61 -4.60 5.88
N TYR A 15 22.57 -3.82 6.16
CA TYR A 15 22.37 -3.23 7.50
C TYR A 15 22.16 -4.30 8.57
N ILE A 16 21.39 -5.35 8.27
CA ILE A 16 21.17 -6.47 9.18
C ILE A 16 22.48 -7.22 9.45
N THR A 17 23.24 -7.52 8.40
CA THR A 17 24.54 -8.21 8.52
C THR A 17 25.52 -7.40 9.36
N ALA A 18 25.60 -6.09 9.13
CA ALA A 18 26.44 -5.19 9.92
C ALA A 18 25.98 -5.13 11.39
N GLY A 19 24.67 -5.11 11.63
CA GLY A 19 24.07 -5.16 12.96
C GLY A 19 24.41 -6.41 13.74
N LEU A 20 24.29 -7.58 13.11
CA LEU A 20 24.70 -8.87 13.70
C LEU A 20 26.20 -8.94 13.99
N ALA A 21 27.02 -8.19 13.24
CA ALA A 21 28.45 -8.02 13.49
C ALA A 21 28.79 -6.93 14.54
N GLY A 22 27.78 -6.30 15.14
CA GLY A 22 27.93 -5.32 16.23
C GLY A 22 27.77 -3.85 15.83
N THR A 23 27.44 -3.54 14.56
CA THR A 23 27.21 -2.15 14.12
C THR A 23 25.80 -1.70 14.46
N ASN A 24 25.66 -0.77 15.39
CA ASN A 24 24.34 -0.23 15.72
C ASN A 24 23.93 0.90 14.75
N SER A 25 23.02 0.63 13.81
CA SER A 25 22.41 1.63 12.93
C SER A 25 20.89 1.75 13.16
N PRO A 26 20.27 2.90 12.82
CA PRO A 26 18.80 3.03 12.88
C PRO A 26 18.08 1.92 12.10
N GLN A 27 18.55 1.60 10.90
CA GLN A 27 17.96 0.56 10.05
C GLN A 27 18.02 -0.84 10.69
N TYR A 28 19.08 -1.12 11.45
CA TYR A 28 19.16 -2.36 12.20
C TYR A 28 18.20 -2.38 13.38
N GLN A 29 18.01 -1.25 14.07
CA GLN A 29 17.01 -1.13 15.14
C GLN A 29 15.58 -1.29 14.60
N ASP A 30 15.28 -0.71 13.44
CA ASP A 30 13.99 -0.90 12.75
C ASP A 30 13.77 -2.36 12.38
N TYR A 31 14.81 -3.05 11.90
CA TYR A 31 14.76 -4.48 11.65
C TYR A 31 14.48 -5.28 12.93
N LEU A 32 15.05 -4.92 14.08
CA LEU A 32 14.78 -5.62 15.34
C LEU A 32 13.30 -5.47 15.75
N LEU A 33 12.72 -4.29 15.56
CA LEU A 33 11.28 -4.06 15.79
C LEU A 33 10.42 -4.87 14.82
N PHE A 34 10.79 -4.85 13.54
CA PHE A 34 10.13 -5.64 12.49
C PHE A 34 10.17 -7.14 12.82
N ALA A 35 11.35 -7.69 13.12
CA ALA A 35 11.54 -9.10 13.43
C ALA A 35 10.82 -9.54 14.72
N ALA A 36 10.58 -8.62 15.65
CA ALA A 36 9.83 -8.87 16.88
C ALA A 36 8.30 -8.82 16.70
N ASP A 37 7.80 -8.29 15.58
CA ASP A 37 6.37 -8.25 15.30
C ASP A 37 5.79 -9.67 15.14
N LYS A 38 4.59 -9.88 15.68
CA LYS A 38 3.92 -11.19 15.64
C LYS A 38 3.72 -11.71 14.21
N PHE A 39 3.57 -10.82 13.24
CA PHE A 39 3.37 -11.15 11.84
C PHE A 39 4.69 -11.55 11.15
N SER A 40 5.84 -11.18 11.71
CA SER A 40 7.17 -11.60 11.22
C SER A 40 7.58 -12.99 11.71
N SER A 41 6.84 -13.59 12.65
CA SER A 41 7.14 -14.93 13.15
C SER A 41 6.84 -16.01 12.10
N ASP A 42 7.79 -16.94 11.89
CA ASP A 42 7.55 -18.17 11.13
C ASP A 42 6.61 -19.16 11.85
N ALA A 43 6.36 -18.92 13.15
CA ALA A 43 5.37 -19.64 13.95
C ALA A 43 3.98 -18.96 13.95
N TYR A 44 3.77 -17.91 13.13
CA TYR A 44 2.48 -17.23 13.03
C TYR A 44 1.32 -18.22 12.77
N GLN A 45 0.25 -18.06 13.55
CA GLN A 45 -0.96 -18.85 13.44
C GLN A 45 -1.94 -18.11 12.53
N MET A 46 -2.11 -18.64 11.32
CA MET A 46 -3.02 -18.03 10.34
C MET A 46 -4.48 -18.26 10.71
N SER A 47 -5.34 -17.40 10.18
CA SER A 47 -6.78 -17.60 10.26
C SER A 47 -7.21 -18.79 9.40
N THR A 48 -8.39 -19.36 9.67
CA THR A 48 -9.00 -20.34 8.76
C THR A 48 -9.48 -19.61 7.50
N PRO A 49 -8.99 -19.95 6.30
CA PRO A 49 -9.51 -19.38 5.06
C PRO A 49 -10.99 -19.67 4.89
N VAL A 50 -11.71 -18.73 4.29
CA VAL A 50 -13.15 -18.82 4.03
C VAL A 50 -13.42 -18.76 2.53
N GLU A 51 -14.48 -19.41 2.07
CA GLU A 51 -14.86 -19.37 0.64
C GLU A 51 -15.39 -18.00 0.21
N MET A 52 -15.98 -17.24 1.14
CA MET A 52 -16.49 -15.88 0.90
C MET A 52 -15.99 -14.92 1.98
N LEU A 53 -15.34 -13.83 1.58
CA LEU A 53 -14.95 -12.75 2.50
C LEU A 53 -16.15 -11.85 2.82
N THR A 54 -16.61 -11.92 4.06
CA THR A 54 -17.64 -11.02 4.62
C THR A 54 -17.05 -9.91 5.49
N THR A 55 -15.76 -10.02 5.84
CA THR A 55 -14.98 -8.99 6.54
C THR A 55 -13.54 -9.05 6.04
N ARG A 56 -12.80 -7.95 6.19
CA ARG A 56 -11.39 -7.87 5.76
C ARG A 56 -10.37 -8.36 6.80
N ALA A 57 -10.75 -8.43 8.09
CA ALA A 57 -9.79 -8.49 9.19
C ALA A 57 -8.88 -9.73 9.19
N SER A 58 -9.43 -10.93 8.95
CA SER A 58 -8.65 -12.17 8.93
C SER A 58 -7.70 -12.22 7.73
N PHE A 59 -8.20 -11.87 6.55
CA PHE A 59 -7.39 -11.83 5.33
C PHE A 59 -6.28 -10.79 5.43
N GLU A 60 -6.56 -9.57 5.92
CA GLU A 60 -5.54 -8.52 6.07
C GLU A 60 -4.45 -8.89 7.09
N ALA A 61 -4.82 -9.55 8.20
CA ALA A 61 -3.85 -10.04 9.19
C ALA A 61 -2.92 -11.11 8.57
N ASP A 62 -3.50 -12.07 7.85
CA ASP A 62 -2.73 -13.13 7.18
C ASP A 62 -1.90 -12.58 6.01
N ALA A 63 -2.42 -11.62 5.25
CA ALA A 63 -1.67 -10.92 4.20
C ALA A 63 -0.47 -10.16 4.75
N THR A 64 -0.65 -9.51 5.91
CA THR A 64 0.44 -8.85 6.64
C THR A 64 1.49 -9.89 7.05
N ALA A 65 1.07 -11.01 7.63
CA ALA A 65 1.98 -12.10 8.02
C ALA A 65 2.74 -12.69 6.84
N ALA A 66 2.05 -12.95 5.72
CA ALA A 66 2.68 -13.47 4.50
C ALA A 66 3.73 -12.50 3.97
N TYR A 67 3.42 -11.20 3.92
CA TYR A 67 4.34 -10.19 3.42
C TYR A 67 5.55 -10.01 4.33
N GLN A 68 5.33 -9.91 5.65
CA GLN A 68 6.43 -9.80 6.61
C GLN A 68 7.33 -11.06 6.58
N ASN A 69 6.75 -12.26 6.50
CA ASN A 69 7.52 -13.49 6.36
C ASN A 69 8.27 -13.57 5.01
N ALA A 70 7.70 -13.10 3.90
CA ALA A 70 8.40 -13.04 2.63
C ALA A 70 9.62 -12.11 2.70
N LEU A 71 9.50 -10.97 3.39
CA LEU A 71 10.61 -10.06 3.67
C LEU A 71 11.65 -10.73 4.60
N MET A 72 11.23 -11.34 5.71
CA MET A 72 12.14 -12.08 6.62
C MET A 72 12.93 -13.15 5.88
N TRP A 73 12.27 -13.94 5.01
CA TRP A 73 12.94 -14.91 4.13
C TRP A 73 14.04 -14.24 3.32
N LYS A 74 13.70 -13.17 2.61
CA LYS A 74 14.64 -12.53 1.68
C LYS A 74 15.77 -11.81 2.41
N LEU A 75 15.51 -11.26 3.60
CA LEU A 75 16.48 -10.50 4.38
C LEU A 75 17.46 -11.40 5.14
N THR A 76 16.99 -12.55 5.64
CA THR A 76 17.76 -13.44 6.54
C THR A 76 18.22 -14.74 5.90
N GLY A 77 17.55 -15.21 4.83
CA GLY A 77 17.75 -16.53 4.24
C GLY A 77 17.17 -17.69 5.05
N ILE A 78 16.43 -17.44 6.13
CA ILE A 78 15.83 -18.49 6.97
C ILE A 78 14.59 -19.07 6.27
N LYS A 79 14.69 -20.34 5.84
CA LYS A 79 13.69 -21.00 4.99
C LYS A 79 12.29 -21.10 5.60
N LEU A 80 12.19 -21.18 6.93
CA LEU A 80 10.90 -21.29 7.63
C LEU A 80 9.96 -20.12 7.32
N HIS A 81 10.49 -18.90 7.17
CA HIS A 81 9.68 -17.74 6.79
C HIS A 81 9.12 -17.88 5.36
N ALA A 82 9.90 -18.38 4.40
CA ALA A 82 9.38 -18.66 3.06
C ALA A 82 8.26 -19.70 3.10
N THR A 83 8.44 -20.77 3.89
CA THR A 83 7.44 -21.80 4.08
C THR A 83 6.15 -21.22 4.68
N LYS A 84 6.25 -20.34 5.69
CA LYS A 84 5.08 -19.67 6.28
C LYS A 84 4.34 -18.77 5.28
N ALA A 85 5.08 -17.95 4.51
CA ALA A 85 4.47 -17.09 3.50
C ALA A 85 3.73 -17.92 2.43
N ILE A 86 4.38 -18.97 1.90
CA ILE A 86 3.77 -19.89 0.93
C ILE A 86 2.53 -20.58 1.52
N GLN A 87 2.61 -21.08 2.76
CA GLN A 87 1.49 -21.72 3.44
C GLN A 87 0.26 -20.83 3.46
N ILE A 88 0.42 -19.55 3.83
CA ILE A 88 -0.68 -18.60 3.92
C ILE A 88 -1.28 -18.33 2.52
N MET A 89 -0.42 -18.05 1.54
CA MET A 89 -0.86 -17.73 0.17
C MET A 89 -1.60 -18.90 -0.47
N ASP A 90 -1.05 -20.12 -0.38
CA ASP A 90 -1.66 -21.32 -0.97
C ASP A 90 -2.97 -21.71 -0.27
N ALA A 91 -3.06 -21.51 1.05
CA ALA A 91 -4.28 -21.79 1.80
C ALA A 91 -5.43 -20.85 1.41
N TRP A 92 -5.15 -19.54 1.30
CA TRP A 92 -6.16 -18.59 0.85
C TRP A 92 -6.52 -18.77 -0.63
N SER A 93 -5.54 -18.95 -1.52
CA SER A 93 -5.83 -19.12 -2.95
C SER A 93 -6.51 -20.44 -3.29
N GLY A 94 -6.32 -21.47 -2.46
CA GLY A 94 -7.04 -22.74 -2.59
C GLY A 94 -8.51 -22.65 -2.18
N THR A 95 -8.82 -21.84 -1.16
CA THR A 95 -10.15 -21.80 -0.54
C THR A 95 -11.03 -20.64 -1.01
N LEU A 96 -10.49 -19.43 -1.12
CA LEU A 96 -11.31 -18.24 -1.39
C LEU A 96 -11.94 -18.26 -2.78
N LYS A 97 -13.23 -17.92 -2.87
CA LYS A 97 -14.03 -17.92 -4.11
C LYS A 97 -14.72 -16.60 -4.41
N SER A 98 -15.04 -15.78 -3.40
CA SER A 98 -15.71 -14.49 -3.60
C SER A 98 -15.49 -13.51 -2.45
N VAL A 99 -15.76 -12.23 -2.70
CA VAL A 99 -16.04 -11.23 -1.65
C VAL A 99 -17.55 -10.99 -1.63
N ASP A 100 -18.14 -10.90 -0.44
CA ASP A 100 -19.57 -10.63 -0.30
C ASP A 100 -19.92 -9.30 -0.99
N PRO A 101 -20.79 -9.30 -2.02
CA PRO A 101 -21.15 -8.08 -2.74
C PRO A 101 -21.97 -7.09 -1.90
N ASN A 102 -22.51 -7.52 -0.74
CA ASN A 102 -23.21 -6.64 0.19
C ASN A 102 -22.29 -6.07 1.28
N TYR A 103 -21.02 -6.47 1.31
CA TYR A 103 -20.08 -5.94 2.29
C TYR A 103 -19.73 -4.48 1.93
N ILE A 104 -20.02 -3.56 2.85
CA ILE A 104 -19.82 -2.12 2.64
C ILE A 104 -18.36 -1.76 2.28
N ASP A 105 -17.40 -2.51 2.80
CA ASP A 105 -15.98 -2.33 2.52
C ASP A 105 -15.46 -3.28 1.42
N MET A 106 -16.32 -3.87 0.57
CA MET A 106 -15.89 -4.88 -0.42
C MET A 106 -14.72 -4.40 -1.30
N GLN A 107 -14.67 -3.11 -1.63
CA GLN A 107 -13.57 -2.53 -2.42
C GLN A 107 -12.26 -2.48 -1.63
N LEU A 108 -12.30 -2.12 -0.34
CA LEU A 108 -11.11 -2.14 0.52
C LEU A 108 -10.67 -3.58 0.81
N ALA A 109 -11.62 -4.49 1.04
CA ALA A 109 -11.37 -5.92 1.17
C ALA A 109 -10.71 -6.53 -0.07
N SER A 110 -11.00 -5.97 -1.24
CA SER A 110 -10.42 -6.39 -2.52
C SER A 110 -9.12 -5.69 -2.89
N SER A 111 -8.67 -4.68 -2.14
CA SER A 111 -7.52 -3.85 -2.52
C SER A 111 -6.40 -3.77 -1.50
N LEU A 112 -6.68 -3.59 -0.20
CA LEU A 112 -5.63 -3.34 0.80
C LEU A 112 -4.84 -4.61 1.14
N GLY A 113 -5.48 -5.58 1.79
CA GLY A 113 -4.89 -6.88 2.10
C GLY A 113 -4.40 -7.61 0.85
N PRO A 114 -5.20 -7.68 -0.24
CA PRO A 114 -4.77 -8.33 -1.47
C PRO A 114 -3.47 -7.75 -2.03
N PHE A 115 -3.30 -6.42 -2.07
CA PHE A 115 -2.05 -5.80 -2.50
C PHE A 115 -0.84 -6.20 -1.63
N ALA A 116 -1.01 -6.26 -0.30
CA ALA A 116 0.05 -6.73 0.60
C ALA A 116 0.41 -8.20 0.33
N MET A 117 -0.59 -9.06 0.14
CA MET A 117 -0.40 -10.47 -0.21
C MET A 117 0.30 -10.63 -1.57
N THR A 118 -0.03 -9.79 -2.57
CA THR A 118 0.65 -9.81 -3.88
C THR A 118 2.12 -9.41 -3.78
N ASN A 119 2.48 -8.47 -2.89
CA ASN A 119 3.89 -8.15 -2.63
C ASN A 119 4.64 -9.36 -2.01
N ALA A 120 4.00 -10.12 -1.12
CA ALA A 120 4.55 -11.37 -0.60
C ALA A 120 4.81 -12.38 -1.74
N ALA A 121 3.80 -12.57 -2.59
CA ALA A 121 3.85 -13.50 -3.73
C ALA A 121 4.97 -13.14 -4.71
N GLU A 122 5.13 -11.85 -5.03
CA GLU A 122 6.19 -11.35 -5.91
C GLU A 122 7.59 -11.68 -5.35
N ILE A 123 7.82 -11.43 -4.05
CA ILE A 123 9.10 -11.74 -3.40
C ILE A 123 9.35 -13.24 -3.44
N ILE A 124 8.37 -14.05 -3.04
CA ILE A 124 8.50 -15.51 -2.98
C ILE A 124 8.78 -16.11 -4.38
N ARG A 125 8.03 -15.68 -5.40
CA ARG A 125 8.16 -16.15 -6.79
C ARG A 125 9.56 -15.93 -7.35
N TYR A 126 10.20 -14.80 -7.03
CA TYR A 126 11.47 -14.38 -7.63
C TYR A 126 12.70 -14.55 -6.74
N THR A 127 12.61 -15.27 -5.62
CA THR A 127 13.73 -15.46 -4.67
C THR A 127 14.08 -16.93 -4.41
N SER A 128 13.75 -17.82 -5.35
CA SER A 128 14.01 -19.27 -5.23
C SER A 128 13.45 -19.88 -3.94
N ALA A 129 12.31 -19.34 -3.47
CA ALA A 129 11.65 -19.76 -2.24
C ALA A 129 10.99 -21.16 -2.35
N GLY A 130 10.98 -21.78 -3.53
CA GLY A 130 10.42 -23.12 -3.75
C GLY A 130 8.90 -23.14 -3.87
N TRP A 131 8.28 -22.00 -4.20
CA TRP A 131 6.85 -21.94 -4.47
C TRP A 131 6.53 -22.66 -5.78
N THR A 132 5.49 -23.49 -5.77
CA THR A 132 5.15 -24.38 -6.89
C THR A 132 4.46 -23.61 -8.01
N ALA A 133 4.61 -24.10 -9.25
CA ALA A 133 3.89 -23.52 -10.39
C ALA A 133 2.36 -23.57 -10.19
N SER A 134 1.84 -24.64 -9.58
CA SER A 134 0.41 -24.75 -9.24
C SER A 134 -0.04 -23.73 -8.20
N GLY A 135 0.78 -23.46 -7.18
CA GLY A 135 0.50 -22.41 -6.18
C GLY A 135 0.48 -21.02 -6.82
N ILE A 136 1.46 -20.71 -7.68
CA ILE A 136 1.50 -19.45 -8.45
C ILE A 136 0.25 -19.30 -9.31
N SER A 137 -0.17 -20.35 -10.03
CA SER A 137 -1.39 -20.33 -10.85
C SER A 137 -2.65 -20.13 -10.01
N SER A 138 -2.80 -20.86 -8.90
CA SER A 138 -3.95 -20.72 -7.98
C SER A 138 -4.03 -19.31 -7.40
N PHE A 139 -2.90 -18.73 -6.99
CA PHE A 139 -2.84 -17.35 -6.51
C PHE A 139 -3.20 -16.34 -7.61
N SER A 140 -2.71 -16.55 -8.83
CA SER A 140 -3.03 -15.70 -9.97
C SER A 140 -4.54 -15.71 -10.28
N SER A 141 -5.17 -16.89 -10.23
CA SER A 141 -6.63 -17.03 -10.33
C SER A 141 -7.35 -16.29 -9.20
N MET A 142 -6.89 -16.37 -7.96
CA MET A 142 -7.49 -15.59 -6.86
C MET A 142 -7.47 -14.08 -7.15
N LEU A 143 -6.35 -13.53 -7.66
CA LEU A 143 -6.29 -12.12 -8.02
C LEU A 143 -7.27 -11.76 -9.16
N ASN A 144 -7.30 -12.56 -10.22
CA ASN A 144 -8.09 -12.26 -11.43
C ASN A 144 -9.58 -12.56 -11.28
N ASP A 145 -9.93 -13.63 -10.57
CA ASP A 145 -11.29 -14.17 -10.55
C ASP A 145 -12.06 -13.73 -9.30
N VAL A 146 -11.35 -13.46 -8.19
CA VAL A 146 -11.98 -13.02 -6.93
C VAL A 146 -11.87 -11.51 -6.76
N PHE A 147 -10.67 -10.94 -6.83
CA PHE A 147 -10.48 -9.54 -6.44
C PHE A 147 -10.70 -8.55 -7.59
N TYR A 148 -10.15 -8.82 -8.78
CA TYR A 148 -10.26 -7.92 -9.93
C TYR A 148 -11.70 -7.53 -10.31
N PRO A 149 -12.72 -8.40 -10.29
CA PRO A 149 -14.09 -8.02 -10.65
C PRO A 149 -14.68 -6.87 -9.80
N HIS A 150 -14.25 -6.73 -8.54
CA HIS A 150 -14.69 -5.65 -7.65
C HIS A 150 -14.09 -4.28 -7.97
N HIS A 151 -13.21 -4.21 -8.97
CA HIS A 151 -12.56 -3.01 -9.46
C HIS A 151 -13.18 -2.53 -10.79
N THR A 152 -13.92 -3.39 -11.50
CA THR A 152 -14.47 -3.04 -12.82
C THR A 152 -15.85 -2.39 -12.72
N GLY A 153 -16.06 -1.30 -13.46
CA GLY A 153 -17.39 -0.66 -13.59
C GLY A 153 -17.92 0.01 -12.32
N VAL A 154 -17.04 0.31 -11.35
CA VAL A 154 -17.39 0.96 -10.08
C VAL A 154 -16.90 2.41 -10.04
N GLN A 155 -17.61 3.27 -9.32
CA GLN A 155 -17.13 4.62 -9.02
C GLN A 155 -16.12 4.56 -7.86
N TYR A 156 -14.93 5.08 -8.10
CA TYR A 156 -13.86 5.12 -7.11
C TYR A 156 -13.85 6.44 -6.35
N GLU A 157 -13.72 6.39 -5.02
CA GLU A 157 -13.74 7.61 -4.21
C GLU A 157 -12.52 7.72 -3.31
N ALA A 158 -11.82 8.85 -3.44
CA ALA A 158 -10.75 9.31 -2.55
C ALA A 158 -9.80 8.16 -2.15
N ASN A 159 -9.63 7.91 -0.86
CA ASN A 159 -8.73 6.90 -0.33
C ASN A 159 -9.05 5.46 -0.81
N ILE A 160 -10.33 5.14 -1.03
CA ILE A 160 -10.77 3.82 -1.52
C ILE A 160 -10.29 3.65 -2.95
N GLY A 161 -10.51 4.64 -3.80
CA GLY A 161 -10.04 4.62 -5.19
C GLY A 161 -8.53 4.57 -5.32
N ALA A 162 -7.79 5.30 -4.47
CA ALA A 162 -6.34 5.19 -4.39
C ALA A 162 -5.90 3.76 -4.00
N GLY A 163 -6.62 3.11 -3.07
CA GLY A 163 -6.39 1.72 -2.68
C GLY A 163 -6.59 0.73 -3.83
N ASN A 164 -7.70 0.88 -4.56
CA ASN A 164 -7.97 0.08 -5.75
C ASN A 164 -6.90 0.27 -6.84
N THR A 165 -6.47 1.51 -7.06
CA THR A 165 -5.43 1.83 -8.05
C THR A 165 -4.13 1.07 -7.76
N LYS A 166 -3.61 1.13 -6.52
CA LYS A 166 -2.38 0.39 -6.16
C LYS A 166 -2.57 -1.12 -6.27
N ALA A 167 -3.75 -1.64 -5.92
CA ALA A 167 -4.05 -3.07 -5.98
C ALA A 167 -3.99 -3.57 -7.42
N LEU A 168 -4.68 -2.89 -8.34
CA LEU A 168 -4.64 -3.20 -9.76
C LEU A 168 -3.22 -3.13 -10.33
N MET A 169 -2.42 -2.14 -9.94
CA MET A 169 -1.01 -2.10 -10.36
C MET A 169 -0.22 -3.32 -9.87
N GLY A 170 -0.39 -3.70 -8.61
CA GLY A 170 0.27 -4.87 -8.03
C GLY A 170 -0.17 -6.17 -8.70
N PHE A 171 -1.47 -6.35 -8.90
CA PHE A 171 -2.04 -7.52 -9.58
C PHE A 171 -1.56 -7.61 -11.02
N ALA A 172 -1.58 -6.50 -11.75
CA ALA A 172 -1.13 -6.41 -13.12
C ALA A 172 0.35 -6.79 -13.28
N VAL A 173 1.21 -6.31 -12.37
CA VAL A 173 2.64 -6.68 -12.36
C VAL A 173 2.79 -8.17 -12.11
N PHE A 174 2.14 -8.73 -11.08
CA PHE A 174 2.31 -10.15 -10.74
C PHE A 174 1.75 -11.09 -11.83
N THR A 175 0.64 -10.71 -12.46
CA THR A 175 -0.04 -11.49 -13.50
C THR A 175 0.46 -11.17 -14.91
N GLU A 176 1.45 -10.28 -15.06
CA GLU A 176 1.99 -9.83 -16.35
C GLU A 176 0.89 -9.26 -17.30
N ASN A 177 -0.10 -8.55 -16.73
CA ASN A 177 -1.26 -8.04 -17.46
C ASN A 177 -1.13 -6.54 -17.79
N MET A 178 -0.64 -6.23 -18.99
CA MET A 178 -0.44 -4.84 -19.43
C MET A 178 -1.73 -4.03 -19.60
N THR A 179 -2.87 -4.66 -19.88
CA THR A 179 -4.16 -3.98 -19.98
C THR A 179 -4.59 -3.45 -18.62
N MET A 180 -4.56 -4.32 -17.61
CA MET A 180 -4.85 -3.95 -16.21
C MET A 180 -3.85 -2.90 -15.69
N TYR A 181 -2.57 -3.01 -16.06
CA TYR A 181 -1.57 -2.02 -15.69
C TYR A 181 -1.89 -0.64 -16.30
N SER A 182 -2.23 -0.59 -17.59
CA SER A 182 -2.56 0.65 -18.29
C SER A 182 -3.83 1.30 -17.74
N GLU A 183 -4.82 0.50 -17.37
CA GLU A 183 -6.02 0.95 -16.66
C GLU A 183 -5.65 1.62 -15.33
N ALA A 184 -4.84 0.97 -14.50
CA ALA A 184 -4.43 1.51 -13.21
C ALA A 184 -3.64 2.82 -13.33
N ILE A 185 -2.76 2.95 -14.33
CA ILE A 185 -2.07 4.23 -14.63
C ILE A 185 -3.08 5.34 -15.00
N SER A 186 -4.11 5.00 -15.78
CA SER A 186 -5.17 5.93 -16.14
C SER A 186 -5.99 6.35 -14.91
N LEU A 187 -6.33 5.41 -14.03
CA LEU A 187 -7.04 5.69 -12.78
C LEU A 187 -6.27 6.69 -11.91
N TYR A 188 -4.97 6.45 -11.70
CA TYR A 188 -4.12 7.37 -10.94
C TYR A 188 -4.16 8.80 -11.52
N SER A 189 -4.11 8.91 -12.85
CA SER A 189 -3.93 10.19 -13.53
C SER A 189 -5.23 10.96 -13.75
N ASN A 190 -6.30 10.25 -14.06
CA ASN A 190 -7.51 10.81 -14.68
C ASN A 190 -8.80 10.50 -13.92
N GLU A 191 -8.79 9.63 -12.90
CA GLU A 191 -10.05 9.25 -12.28
C GLU A 191 -10.69 10.42 -11.51
N ARG A 192 -11.96 10.66 -11.81
CA ARG A 192 -12.73 11.85 -11.47
C ARG A 192 -13.04 12.01 -9.99
N CYS A 193 -12.82 10.97 -9.19
CA CYS A 193 -13.17 10.97 -7.78
C CYS A 193 -12.06 10.44 -6.87
N SER A 194 -10.95 9.95 -7.43
CA SER A 194 -9.81 9.42 -6.66
C SER A 194 -8.44 9.58 -7.33
N GLY A 195 -8.38 10.00 -8.60
CA GLY A 195 -7.13 10.32 -9.26
C GLY A 195 -6.44 11.51 -8.61
N LEU A 196 -5.12 11.62 -8.79
CA LEU A 196 -4.25 12.55 -8.06
C LEU A 196 -4.77 14.01 -8.02
N ALA A 197 -5.28 14.53 -9.14
CA ALA A 197 -5.77 15.90 -9.23
C ALA A 197 -7.03 16.16 -8.38
N LEU A 198 -7.84 15.13 -8.19
CA LEU A 198 -9.13 15.19 -7.51
C LEU A 198 -9.02 14.78 -6.04
N ASP A 199 -8.05 13.93 -5.72
CA ASP A 199 -7.79 13.57 -4.33
C ASP A 199 -6.90 14.60 -3.61
N ILE A 200 -5.97 15.27 -4.32
CA ILE A 200 -5.09 16.29 -3.75
C ILE A 200 -5.21 17.58 -4.55
N SER A 201 -5.61 18.67 -3.91
CA SER A 201 -5.74 20.00 -4.54
C SER A 201 -4.38 20.60 -4.89
N SER A 202 -4.36 21.67 -5.70
CA SER A 202 -3.12 22.40 -6.01
C SER A 202 -2.41 23.00 -4.78
N THR A 203 -3.11 23.18 -3.66
CA THR A 203 -2.54 23.65 -2.39
C THR A 203 -2.08 22.51 -1.47
N GLY A 204 -2.27 21.24 -1.87
CA GLY A 204 -1.92 20.05 -1.09
C GLY A 204 -3.04 19.52 -0.19
N GLN A 205 -4.18 20.22 -0.11
CA GLN A 205 -5.33 19.71 0.65
C GLN A 205 -5.84 18.41 0.03
N SER A 206 -5.90 17.34 0.82
CA SER A 206 -6.59 16.12 0.40
C SER A 206 -8.11 16.31 0.44
N SER A 207 -8.84 15.64 -0.45
CA SER A 207 -10.30 15.59 -0.48
C SER A 207 -10.90 15.07 0.84
N GLU A 208 -10.13 14.28 1.61
CA GLU A 208 -10.49 13.71 2.92
C GLU A 208 -10.17 14.62 4.10
N SER A 209 -9.47 15.75 3.90
CA SER A 209 -8.94 16.59 4.99
C SER A 209 -10.04 17.09 5.93
N GLY A 210 -11.25 17.32 5.39
CA GLY A 210 -12.43 17.72 6.14
C GLY A 210 -13.11 16.59 6.92
N ARG A 211 -12.86 15.32 6.56
CA ARG A 211 -13.41 14.14 7.23
C ARG A 211 -12.59 13.76 8.45
N ASP A 212 -11.36 13.31 8.23
CA ASP A 212 -10.37 13.00 9.26
C ASP A 212 -8.97 12.78 8.68
N GLN A 213 -7.97 12.83 9.56
CA GLN A 213 -6.56 12.69 9.19
C GLN A 213 -6.14 11.23 8.93
N GLY A 214 -6.91 10.25 9.40
CA GLY A 214 -6.66 8.83 9.15
C GLY A 214 -6.90 8.46 7.68
N HIS A 215 -8.05 8.85 7.13
CA HIS A 215 -8.39 8.62 5.72
C HIS A 215 -7.55 9.47 4.78
N THR A 216 -7.22 10.71 5.19
CA THR A 216 -6.27 11.55 4.47
C THR A 216 -4.93 10.83 4.29
N GLN A 217 -4.34 10.34 5.38
CA GLN A 217 -3.08 9.60 5.34
C GLN A 217 -3.21 8.28 4.55
N LEU A 218 -4.34 7.57 4.65
CA LEU A 218 -4.59 6.36 3.88
C LEU A 218 -4.55 6.63 2.36
N GLY A 219 -5.21 7.68 1.89
CA GLY A 219 -5.19 8.08 0.48
C GLY A 219 -3.80 8.42 -0.01
N LEU A 220 -3.07 9.26 0.73
CA LEU A 220 -1.68 9.64 0.40
C LEU A 220 -0.75 8.43 0.35
N GLY A 221 -0.85 7.50 1.29
CA GLY A 221 -0.08 6.26 1.31
C GLY A 221 -0.35 5.41 0.08
N ASN A 222 -1.63 5.20 -0.24
CA ASN A 222 -2.03 4.40 -1.39
C ASN A 222 -1.57 5.00 -2.74
N LEU A 223 -1.65 6.32 -2.88
CA LEU A 223 -1.13 7.03 -4.05
C LEU A 223 0.39 6.88 -4.17
N ALA A 224 1.12 7.00 -3.05
CA ALA A 224 2.57 6.87 -3.05
C ALA A 224 3.03 5.44 -3.38
N GLU A 225 2.34 4.42 -2.88
CA GLU A 225 2.58 3.02 -3.27
C GLU A 225 2.32 2.80 -4.77
N SER A 226 1.27 3.40 -5.34
CA SER A 226 1.03 3.36 -6.81
C SER A 226 2.21 3.97 -7.57
N CYS A 227 2.71 5.12 -7.12
CA CYS A 227 3.89 5.75 -7.72
C CYS A 227 5.15 4.89 -7.61
N GLN A 228 5.35 4.22 -6.46
CA GLN A 228 6.48 3.34 -6.25
C GLN A 228 6.45 2.12 -7.18
N VAL A 229 5.28 1.52 -7.39
CA VAL A 229 5.14 0.43 -8.38
C VAL A 229 5.53 0.92 -9.77
N ALA A 230 5.00 2.07 -10.22
CA ALA A 230 5.35 2.64 -11.52
C ALA A 230 6.86 2.92 -11.66
N TRP A 231 7.46 3.48 -10.61
CA TRP A 231 8.88 3.80 -10.56
C TRP A 231 9.77 2.56 -10.62
N ILE A 232 9.35 1.45 -9.99
CA ILE A 232 10.07 0.18 -10.06
C ILE A 232 9.96 -0.46 -11.44
N GLN A 233 8.79 -0.38 -12.06
CA GLN A 233 8.56 -0.90 -13.42
C GLN A 233 9.25 -0.05 -14.50
N GLY A 234 9.70 1.16 -14.16
CA GLY A 234 10.45 2.02 -15.08
C GLY A 234 9.61 2.62 -16.21
N THR A 235 8.28 2.71 -16.01
CA THR A 235 7.35 3.15 -17.06
C THR A 235 7.12 4.66 -17.04
N ASN A 236 6.52 5.18 -15.96
CA ASN A 236 6.14 6.59 -15.79
C ASN A 236 6.57 7.08 -14.41
N ASP A 237 7.13 8.29 -14.36
CA ASP A 237 7.39 8.98 -13.10
C ASP A 237 6.09 9.59 -12.56
N LEU A 238 5.23 8.75 -11.98
CA LEU A 238 3.96 9.21 -11.40
C LEU A 238 4.17 10.19 -10.24
N PHE A 239 5.30 10.09 -9.52
CA PHE A 239 5.65 11.05 -8.48
C PHE A 239 5.80 12.48 -9.05
N ALA A 240 6.22 12.63 -10.30
CA ALA A 240 6.42 13.93 -10.93
C ALA A 240 5.12 14.59 -11.42
N LEU A 241 3.99 13.86 -11.44
CA LEU A 241 2.75 14.36 -12.02
C LEU A 241 2.24 15.63 -11.31
N LEU A 242 1.66 16.52 -12.14
CA LEU A 242 1.06 17.79 -11.71
C LEU A 242 2.02 18.66 -10.88
N SER A 243 3.30 18.72 -11.29
CA SER A 243 4.38 19.43 -10.59
C SER A 243 4.61 18.89 -9.17
N ASN A 244 4.81 17.58 -9.05
CA ASN A 244 4.98 16.88 -7.77
C ASN A 244 3.78 17.07 -6.82
N ARG A 245 2.54 16.97 -7.32
CA ARG A 245 1.33 17.21 -6.51
C ARG A 245 1.27 16.35 -5.25
N LEU A 246 1.74 15.11 -5.33
CA LEU A 246 1.78 14.21 -4.18
C LEU A 246 2.74 14.73 -3.10
N LEU A 247 3.91 15.26 -3.45
CA LEU A 247 4.82 15.95 -2.51
C LEU A 247 4.09 17.06 -1.76
N THR A 248 3.40 17.94 -2.49
CA THR A 248 2.62 19.04 -1.90
C THR A 248 1.57 18.53 -0.91
N GLY A 249 0.91 17.42 -1.24
CA GLY A 249 -0.05 16.76 -0.35
C GLY A 249 0.58 16.24 0.95
N TYR A 250 1.74 15.58 0.84
CA TYR A 250 2.50 15.11 2.00
C TYR A 250 2.92 16.27 2.90
N GLU A 251 3.49 17.35 2.33
CA GLU A 251 3.91 18.52 3.12
C GLU A 251 2.74 19.24 3.78
N TYR A 252 1.61 19.41 3.08
CA TYR A 252 0.39 19.97 3.66
C TYR A 252 -0.09 19.13 4.84
N THR A 253 -0.22 17.82 4.64
CA THR A 253 -0.75 16.88 5.62
C THR A 253 0.17 16.76 6.83
N ALA A 254 1.48 16.66 6.61
CA ALA A 254 2.49 16.65 7.67
C ALA A 254 2.44 17.94 8.50
N LYS A 255 2.44 19.10 7.84
CA LYS A 255 2.36 20.41 8.51
C LYS A 255 1.16 20.49 9.44
N TYR A 256 -0.02 20.10 8.94
CA TYR A 256 -1.25 20.15 9.74
C TYR A 256 -1.20 19.16 10.92
N ASN A 257 -0.75 17.92 10.70
CA ASN A 257 -0.68 16.90 11.75
C ASN A 257 0.37 17.19 12.82
N LEU A 258 1.42 17.94 12.49
CA LEU A 258 2.40 18.49 13.45
C LEU A 258 1.85 19.65 14.32
N GLY A 259 0.57 19.99 14.18
CA GLY A 259 -0.08 21.03 14.99
C GLY A 259 -0.11 22.42 14.37
N ASN A 260 0.48 22.63 13.19
CA ASN A 260 0.45 23.92 12.51
C ASN A 260 -0.90 24.19 11.82
N THR A 261 -1.14 25.44 11.43
CA THR A 261 -2.28 25.81 10.58
C THR A 261 -1.94 25.67 9.09
N VAL A 262 -2.96 25.35 8.30
CA VAL A 262 -2.90 25.23 6.85
C VAL A 262 -4.15 25.88 6.25
N PRO A 263 -4.10 26.43 5.02
CA PRO A 263 -5.29 26.93 4.35
C PRO A 263 -6.25 25.78 4.06
N TYR A 264 -7.54 26.00 4.25
CA TYR A 264 -8.58 25.02 3.92
C TYR A 264 -9.59 25.66 2.97
N ASP A 265 -9.85 24.99 1.85
CA ASP A 265 -10.85 25.37 0.86
C ASP A 265 -12.03 24.40 0.95
N ALA A 266 -13.15 24.88 1.49
CA ALA A 266 -14.39 24.10 1.62
C ALA A 266 -15.08 23.81 0.26
N THR A 267 -14.63 24.44 -0.83
CA THR A 267 -15.14 24.19 -2.19
C THR A 267 -14.41 23.04 -2.88
N PHE A 268 -13.20 22.68 -2.43
CA PHE A 268 -12.49 21.48 -2.88
C PHE A 268 -13.04 20.25 -2.13
N GLN A 269 -14.03 19.59 -2.72
CA GLN A 269 -14.82 18.55 -2.06
C GLN A 269 -14.57 17.15 -2.62
N ARG A 270 -14.60 16.18 -1.71
CA ARG A 270 -14.70 14.75 -2.02
C ARG A 270 -15.99 14.45 -2.80
N CYS A 271 -15.90 13.60 -3.81
CA CYS A 271 -17.10 13.00 -4.42
C CYS A 271 -17.96 12.29 -3.36
N ASN A 272 -19.29 12.39 -3.53
CA ASN A 272 -20.28 11.78 -2.64
C ASN A 272 -20.05 12.06 -1.15
N SER A 273 -19.50 13.24 -0.82
CA SER A 273 -19.19 13.61 0.58
C SER A 273 -20.37 13.48 1.54
N SER A 274 -21.62 13.61 1.06
CA SER A 274 -22.83 13.44 1.86
C SER A 274 -22.96 12.06 2.53
N ILE A 275 -22.44 10.99 1.90
CA ILE A 275 -22.52 9.62 2.47
C ILE A 275 -21.54 9.43 3.64
N VAL A 276 -20.56 10.33 3.79
CA VAL A 276 -19.56 10.34 4.85
C VAL A 276 -19.67 11.57 5.78
N GLY A 277 -20.82 12.26 5.74
CA GLY A 277 -21.12 13.38 6.64
C GLY A 277 -20.60 14.75 6.20
N GLY A 278 -20.17 14.88 4.94
CA GLY A 278 -19.85 16.17 4.32
C GLY A 278 -21.06 16.86 3.66
N PRO A 279 -20.85 18.01 3.00
CA PRO A 279 -19.59 18.71 2.83
C PRO A 279 -19.04 19.26 4.16
N PHE A 280 -17.72 19.40 4.25
CA PHE A 280 -17.05 19.81 5.48
C PHE A 280 -16.70 21.30 5.42
N ALA A 281 -17.17 22.08 6.41
CA ALA A 281 -16.92 23.53 6.45
C ALA A 281 -15.49 23.88 6.90
N THR A 282 -14.83 22.95 7.61
CA THR A 282 -13.49 23.14 8.18
C THR A 282 -12.68 21.86 8.06
N ILE A 283 -11.35 21.99 8.02
CA ILE A 283 -10.45 20.85 8.17
C ILE A 283 -10.69 20.14 9.52
N SER A 284 -10.66 18.80 9.51
CA SER A 284 -10.98 17.99 10.67
C SER A 284 -9.81 17.84 11.63
N ASN A 285 -10.06 17.95 12.93
CA ASN A 285 -9.07 17.59 13.97
C ASN A 285 -9.13 16.11 14.36
N THR A 286 -10.08 15.33 13.82
CA THR A 286 -10.20 13.90 14.11
C THR A 286 -8.92 13.18 13.69
N THR A 287 -8.33 12.40 14.60
CA THR A 287 -7.04 11.68 14.43
C THR A 287 -5.82 12.55 14.11
N ARG A 288 -5.91 13.87 14.32
CA ARG A 288 -4.79 14.78 14.10
C ARG A 288 -3.63 14.46 15.04
N GLY A 289 -2.42 14.40 14.49
CA GLY A 289 -1.20 14.05 15.23
C GLY A 289 -1.01 12.55 15.46
N THR A 290 -1.94 11.71 14.98
CA THR A 290 -1.73 10.26 14.90
C THR A 290 -1.12 9.92 13.54
N PHE A 291 0.21 9.74 13.51
CA PHE A 291 0.94 9.44 12.29
C PHE A 291 0.77 7.99 11.85
N ARG A 292 0.55 7.79 10.55
CA ARG A 292 0.57 6.50 9.86
C ARG A 292 1.92 6.30 9.19
N PRO A 293 2.40 5.06 9.01
CA PRO A 293 3.71 4.76 8.42
C PRO A 293 3.70 4.93 6.88
N ILE A 294 3.43 6.15 6.40
CA ILE A 294 3.32 6.47 4.96
C ILE A 294 4.42 7.42 4.48
N TYR A 295 5.09 8.11 5.41
CA TYR A 295 5.91 9.28 5.10
C TYR A 295 7.28 8.92 4.51
N GLU A 296 7.89 7.83 4.96
CA GLU A 296 9.24 7.43 4.55
C GLU A 296 9.36 7.17 3.05
N LEU A 297 8.36 6.51 2.44
CA LEU A 297 8.40 6.18 1.01
C LEU A 297 8.43 7.45 0.14
N ALA A 298 7.54 8.41 0.44
CA ALA A 298 7.51 9.68 -0.26
C ALA A 298 8.78 10.50 0.00
N TYR A 299 9.25 10.55 1.25
CA TYR A 299 10.46 11.27 1.63
C TYR A 299 11.71 10.70 0.93
N ALA A 300 11.87 9.38 0.91
CA ALA A 300 12.98 8.71 0.25
C ALA A 300 12.98 8.99 -1.27
N HIS A 301 11.82 9.02 -1.91
CA HIS A 301 11.74 9.39 -3.32
C HIS A 301 12.10 10.86 -3.54
N TYR A 302 11.36 11.80 -2.95
CA TYR A 302 11.51 13.21 -3.29
C TYR A 302 12.80 13.84 -2.72
N VAL A 303 13.16 13.53 -1.48
CA VAL A 303 14.35 14.14 -0.85
C VAL A 303 15.60 13.35 -1.20
N SER A 304 15.63 12.05 -0.90
CA SER A 304 16.86 11.27 -1.06
C SER A 304 17.19 10.97 -2.53
N THR A 305 16.18 10.72 -3.38
CA THR A 305 16.40 10.39 -4.79
C THR A 305 16.39 11.61 -5.70
N LYS A 306 15.47 12.57 -5.46
CA LYS A 306 15.30 13.75 -6.34
C LYS A 306 15.95 15.03 -5.79
N GLY A 307 16.49 15.03 -4.57
CA GLY A 307 17.14 16.20 -3.98
C GLY A 307 16.20 17.37 -3.67
N LEU A 308 14.90 17.11 -3.52
CA LEU A 308 13.89 18.11 -3.16
C LEU A 308 13.82 18.30 -1.64
N SER A 309 12.96 19.21 -1.20
CA SER A 309 12.77 19.52 0.22
C SER A 309 11.37 19.14 0.69
N MET A 310 11.29 18.48 1.84
CA MET A 310 10.04 18.13 2.53
C MET A 310 10.21 18.38 4.05
N PRO A 311 10.34 19.65 4.48
CA PRO A 311 10.73 19.99 5.86
C PRO A 311 9.71 19.60 6.93
N PHE A 312 8.41 19.53 6.61
CA PHE A 312 7.43 19.05 7.58
C PHE A 312 7.43 17.54 7.65
N THR A 313 7.55 16.87 6.51
CA THR A 313 7.63 15.40 6.46
C THR A 313 8.88 14.88 7.18
N LEU A 314 10.01 15.60 7.12
CA LEU A 314 11.24 15.24 7.85
C LEU A 314 11.07 15.18 9.38
N GLN A 315 10.08 15.89 9.94
CA GLN A 315 9.88 15.95 11.39
C GLN A 315 9.07 14.75 11.93
N ILE A 316 8.53 13.92 11.05
CA ILE A 316 7.73 12.73 11.35
C ILE A 316 8.60 11.51 11.15
#